data_AF-A0A2Z6R6B7-F1
#
_entry.id   AF-A0A2Z6R6B7-F1
#
_cell.length_a   1.000
_cell.length_b   1.000
_cell.length_c   1.000
_cell.angle_alpha   90.00
_cell.angle_beta   90.00
_cell.angle_gamma   90.00
#
_symmetry.space_group_name_H-M   'P 1'
#
loop_
_entity.id
_entity.type
_entity.pdbx_description
1 polymer ?
#
loop_
_entity_poly.entity_id
_entity_poly.type
_entity_poly.pdbx_seq_one_letter_code
_entity_poly.pdbx_strand_id
1 'polypeptide(L)'
;MSDIDCTQCKRCLYNCNCGSAGVCGHSACSSNLGCSRCKRCLYHCYCGSPSACGYSICKTGIGCSQCKNCLYHCDCGSSGVCAQPTCLSYIGCSQCKKCLYHCNCNSTDVCGHSKCMTNIDCSQCKNCHYHCDCVSVEICGRSKCKANVGCSQCKNCLKHCNCNVINGKNSKNHAKNREKRGSKNRGKRN
;
A
#
# COMPACT_ATOMS: atom_id res chain seq x y z
N MET A 1 -3.31 15.25 -10.04
CA MET A 1 -1.99 14.73 -9.61
C MET A 1 -1.40 15.75 -8.66
N SER A 2 -0.90 15.33 -7.49
CA SER A 2 -0.29 16.25 -6.52
C SER A 2 1.21 16.02 -6.47
N ASP A 3 2.00 17.08 -6.60
CA ASP A 3 3.46 17.03 -6.53
C ASP A 3 3.93 17.84 -5.33
N ILE A 4 4.75 17.23 -4.47
CA ILE A 4 5.35 17.89 -3.31
C ILE A 4 6.84 17.67 -3.36
N ASP A 5 7.60 18.75 -3.25
CA ASP A 5 9.06 18.71 -3.12
C ASP A 5 9.48 19.28 -1.76
N CYS A 6 10.11 18.45 -0.92
CA CYS A 6 10.59 18.83 0.41
C CYS A 6 12.11 18.70 0.45
N THR A 7 12.79 19.82 0.25
CA THR A 7 14.24 19.84 0.07
C THR A 7 14.99 19.75 1.39
N GLN A 8 14.54 20.44 2.45
CA GLN A 8 15.16 20.44 3.78
C GLN A 8 14.13 20.43 4.92
N CYS A 9 13.52 19.27 5.16
CA CYS A 9 12.44 19.15 6.14
C CYS A 9 12.83 18.18 7.26
N LYS A 10 12.55 18.51 8.53
CA LYS A 10 12.67 17.50 9.61
C LYS A 10 11.71 16.34 9.35
N ARG A 11 10.51 16.63 8.86
CA ARG A 11 9.51 15.63 8.45
C ARG A 11 8.81 16.16 7.22
N CYS A 12 8.68 15.31 6.20
CA CYS A 12 7.75 15.51 5.11
C CYS A 12 6.64 14.45 5.25
N LEU A 13 5.39 14.88 5.20
CA LEU A 13 4.22 14.04 5.33
C LEU A 13 3.28 14.36 4.17
N TYR A 14 2.88 13.32 3.45
CA TYR A 14 1.77 13.41 2.52
C TYR A 14 0.73 12.35 2.86
N ASN A 15 -0.54 12.76 2.86
CA ASN A 15 -1.66 11.88 3.07
C ASN A 15 -2.70 12.14 1.98
N CYS A 16 -3.05 11.11 1.23
CA CYS A 16 -4.13 11.16 0.26
C CYS A 16 -5.23 10.19 0.69
N ASN A 17 -6.45 10.68 0.76
CA ASN A 17 -7.62 9.88 1.10
C ASN A 17 -8.68 10.08 0.01
N CYS A 18 -8.82 9.09 -0.87
CA CYS A 18 -9.80 9.10 -1.95
C CYS A 18 -10.82 7.98 -1.67
N GLY A 19 -12.06 8.37 -1.38
CA GLY A 19 -13.18 7.46 -1.21
C GLY A 19 -14.25 7.75 -2.26
N SER A 20 -14.82 6.71 -2.85
CA SER A 20 -16.05 6.84 -3.65
C SER A 20 -17.10 5.89 -3.10
N ALA A 21 -18.34 6.33 -3.00
CA ALA A 21 -19.48 5.48 -2.67
C ALA A 21 -20.50 5.55 -3.82
N GLY A 22 -21.22 4.45 -4.07
CA GLY A 22 -22.26 4.39 -5.12
C GLY A 22 -22.15 3.14 -5.99
N VAL A 23 -22.98 3.03 -7.02
CA VAL A 23 -22.84 1.98 -8.05
C VAL A 23 -21.76 2.44 -9.04
N CYS A 24 -20.79 1.58 -9.38
CA CYS A 24 -19.65 1.92 -10.23
C CYS A 24 -18.81 3.11 -9.70
N GLY A 25 -18.60 3.17 -8.39
CA GLY A 25 -17.74 4.17 -7.76
C GLY A 25 -16.29 4.07 -8.23
N HIS A 26 -15.68 5.21 -8.53
CA HIS A 26 -14.29 5.30 -8.95
C HIS A 26 -13.53 6.18 -7.97
N SER A 27 -12.54 5.62 -7.29
CA SER A 27 -11.62 6.37 -6.46
C SER A 27 -10.20 6.26 -7.01
N ALA A 28 -9.57 7.41 -7.25
CA ALA A 28 -8.21 7.44 -7.77
C ALA A 28 -7.39 8.47 -7.01
N CYS A 29 -6.28 8.02 -6.43
CA CYS A 29 -5.26 8.91 -5.90
C CYS A 29 -4.01 8.84 -6.79
N SER A 30 -3.48 9.99 -7.18
CA SER A 30 -2.21 10.06 -7.90
C SER A 30 -1.34 11.21 -7.42
N SER A 31 -0.12 10.89 -7.03
CA SER A 31 0.80 11.86 -6.45
C SER A 31 2.26 11.48 -6.57
N ASN A 32 3.13 12.49 -6.62
CA ASN A 32 4.56 12.32 -6.46
C ASN A 32 5.09 13.09 -5.25
N LEU A 33 6.05 12.48 -4.56
CA LEU A 33 6.71 13.05 -3.39
C LEU A 33 8.22 13.03 -3.58
N GLY A 34 8.82 14.21 -3.71
CA GLY A 34 10.26 14.46 -3.69
C GLY A 34 10.72 14.84 -2.29
N CYS A 35 11.73 14.16 -1.77
CA CYS A 35 12.31 14.40 -0.46
C CYS A 35 13.85 14.38 -0.59
N SER A 36 14.52 15.53 -0.53
CA SER A 36 15.98 15.55 -0.71
C SER A 36 16.76 15.33 0.58
N ARG A 37 16.59 16.18 1.61
CA ARG A 37 17.35 16.10 2.87
C ARG A 37 16.44 16.03 4.09
N CYS A 38 15.64 14.96 4.19
CA CYS A 38 14.66 14.83 5.26
C CYS A 38 15.08 13.85 6.38
N LYS A 39 14.78 14.14 7.65
CA LYS A 39 14.93 13.09 8.68
C LYS A 39 13.89 11.99 8.50
N ARG A 40 12.65 12.33 8.10
CA ARG A 40 11.59 11.37 7.79
C ARG A 40 10.77 11.86 6.61
N CYS A 41 10.50 10.99 5.66
CA CYS A 41 9.54 11.19 4.58
C CYS A 41 8.48 10.10 4.75
N LEU A 42 7.22 10.49 4.96
CA LEU A 42 6.09 9.60 5.17
C LEU A 42 5.05 9.88 4.09
N TYR A 43 4.63 8.84 3.38
CA TYR A 43 3.55 8.92 2.42
C TYR A 43 2.50 7.88 2.75
N HIS A 44 1.26 8.32 2.94
CA HIS A 44 0.10 7.47 3.17
C HIS A 44 -0.93 7.69 2.05
N CYS A 45 -1.36 6.61 1.40
CA CYS A 45 -2.51 6.61 0.50
C CYS A 45 -3.60 5.72 1.08
N TYR A 46 -4.83 6.21 1.04
CA TYR A 46 -6.02 5.41 1.20
C TYR A 46 -6.92 5.61 -0.02
N CYS A 47 -7.16 4.53 -0.79
CA CYS A 47 -8.15 4.52 -1.85
C CYS A 47 -9.20 3.45 -1.53
N GLY A 48 -10.46 3.86 -1.35
CA GLY A 48 -11.56 2.98 -1.02
C GLY A 48 -12.74 3.15 -1.98
N SER A 49 -13.36 2.07 -2.42
CA SER A 49 -14.67 2.15 -3.09
C SER A 49 -15.59 1.00 -2.69
N PRO A 50 -16.53 1.21 -1.76
CA PRO A 50 -17.67 0.32 -1.54
C PRO A 50 -18.70 0.51 -2.66
N SER A 51 -18.59 -0.31 -3.71
CA SER A 51 -19.42 -0.19 -4.92
C SER A 51 -19.43 -1.48 -5.73
N ALA A 52 -20.61 -1.88 -6.21
CA ALA A 52 -20.70 -2.87 -7.30
C ALA A 52 -20.01 -2.31 -8.55
N CYS A 53 -19.11 -3.09 -9.15
CA CYS A 53 -18.26 -2.72 -10.28
C CYS A 53 -17.34 -1.51 -10.00
N GLY A 54 -16.90 -1.37 -8.76
CA GLY A 54 -16.00 -0.28 -8.35
C GLY A 54 -14.54 -0.48 -8.74
N TYR A 55 -13.85 0.64 -8.97
CA TYR A 55 -12.41 0.63 -9.20
C TYR A 55 -11.75 1.60 -8.23
N SER A 56 -10.74 1.12 -7.51
CA SER A 56 -9.88 1.94 -6.66
C SER A 56 -8.47 1.88 -7.19
N ILE A 57 -7.87 3.03 -7.46
CA ILE A 57 -6.52 3.12 -8.04
C ILE A 57 -5.67 4.04 -7.19
N CYS A 58 -4.58 3.51 -6.64
CA CYS A 58 -3.54 4.34 -6.04
C CYS A 58 -2.29 4.31 -6.91
N LYS A 59 -1.86 5.46 -7.42
CA LYS A 59 -0.63 5.62 -8.21
C LYS A 59 0.34 6.57 -7.50
N THR A 60 1.50 6.09 -7.10
CA THR A 60 2.48 6.93 -6.39
C THR A 60 3.87 6.87 -6.99
N GLY A 61 4.52 8.02 -7.14
CA GLY A 61 5.97 8.14 -7.31
C GLY A 61 6.63 8.76 -6.07
N ILE A 62 7.70 8.18 -5.55
CA ILE A 62 8.44 8.74 -4.42
C ILE A 62 9.92 8.76 -4.74
N GLY A 63 10.56 9.92 -4.57
CA GLY A 63 11.99 10.09 -4.68
C GLY A 63 12.56 10.60 -3.36
N CYS A 64 13.41 9.82 -2.72
CA CYS A 64 14.12 10.16 -1.50
C CYS A 64 15.64 10.10 -1.71
N SER A 65 16.35 11.23 -1.71
CA SER A 65 17.81 11.17 -1.95
C SER A 65 18.63 10.98 -0.67
N GLN A 66 18.44 11.78 0.38
CA GLN A 66 19.25 11.74 1.60
C GLN A 66 18.41 11.67 2.88
N CYS A 67 17.44 10.76 2.91
CA CYS A 67 16.53 10.65 4.04
C CYS A 67 17.01 9.66 5.11
N LYS A 68 16.82 9.93 6.41
CA LYS A 68 17.07 8.87 7.40
C LYS A 68 16.04 7.73 7.24
N ASN A 69 14.76 8.07 7.17
CA ASN A 69 13.70 7.09 6.95
C ASN A 69 12.76 7.57 5.84
N CYS A 70 12.54 6.75 4.82
CA CYS A 70 11.43 6.88 3.88
C CYS A 70 10.46 5.72 4.08
N LEU A 71 9.21 6.07 4.30
CA LEU A 71 8.14 5.16 4.67
C LEU A 71 6.95 5.43 3.76
N TYR A 72 6.54 4.38 3.06
CA TYR A 72 5.37 4.38 2.22
C TYR A 72 4.35 3.40 2.76
N HIS A 73 3.12 3.87 2.87
CA HIS A 73 1.97 3.04 3.13
C HIS A 73 0.86 3.32 2.11
N CYS A 74 0.28 2.26 1.57
CA CYS A 74 -0.89 2.35 0.70
C CYS A 74 -1.90 1.30 1.09
N ASP A 75 -3.11 1.74 1.38
CA ASP A 75 -4.28 0.89 1.54
C ASP A 75 -5.23 1.17 0.37
N CYS A 76 -5.32 0.20 -0.55
CA CYS A 76 -6.26 0.25 -1.67
C CYS A 76 -7.27 -0.88 -1.50
N GLY A 77 -8.45 -0.52 -1.00
CA GLY A 77 -9.53 -1.46 -0.74
C GLY A 77 -10.68 -1.24 -1.71
N SER A 78 -11.32 -2.32 -2.13
CA SER A 78 -12.66 -2.20 -2.71
C SER A 78 -13.55 -3.29 -2.15
N SER A 79 -14.82 -2.93 -1.96
CA SER A 79 -15.88 -3.85 -1.54
C SER A 79 -17.09 -3.74 -2.46
N GLY A 80 -17.82 -4.83 -2.72
CA GLY A 80 -18.87 -4.91 -3.73
C GLY A 80 -18.83 -6.20 -4.57
N VAL A 81 -19.22 -6.09 -5.84
CA VAL A 81 -19.18 -7.18 -6.84
C VAL A 81 -18.21 -6.74 -7.94
N CYS A 82 -17.32 -7.62 -8.41
CA CYS A 82 -16.37 -7.35 -9.49
C CYS A 82 -15.43 -6.15 -9.25
N ALA A 83 -15.13 -5.77 -8.00
CA ALA A 83 -14.27 -4.62 -7.76
C ALA A 83 -12.79 -4.90 -8.05
N GLN A 84 -12.07 -3.85 -8.46
CA GLN A 84 -10.70 -3.99 -8.94
C GLN A 84 -9.74 -2.98 -8.31
N PRO A 85 -9.32 -3.21 -7.05
CA PRO A 85 -8.31 -2.38 -6.43
C PRO A 85 -6.96 -2.58 -7.12
N THR A 86 -6.29 -1.48 -7.45
CA THR A 86 -4.99 -1.46 -8.13
C THR A 86 -4.03 -0.49 -7.47
N CYS A 87 -2.85 -0.97 -7.10
CA CYS A 87 -1.74 -0.14 -6.64
C CYS A 87 -0.58 -0.16 -7.63
N LEU A 88 -0.15 1.02 -8.04
CA LEU A 88 1.01 1.23 -8.91
C LEU A 88 1.99 2.17 -8.21
N SER A 89 3.17 1.67 -7.89
CA SER A 89 4.13 2.45 -7.10
C SER A 89 5.52 2.47 -7.73
N TYR A 90 6.16 3.64 -7.69
CA TYR A 90 7.57 3.82 -7.99
C TYR A 90 8.26 4.45 -6.79
N ILE A 91 9.39 3.87 -6.36
CA ILE A 91 10.15 4.37 -5.20
C ILE A 91 11.62 4.41 -5.57
N GLY A 92 12.19 5.61 -5.55
CA GLY A 92 13.62 5.86 -5.58
C GLY A 92 14.12 6.27 -4.21
N CYS A 93 15.12 5.58 -3.66
CA CYS A 93 15.75 5.91 -2.38
C CYS A 93 17.29 5.85 -2.55
N SER A 94 17.98 6.99 -2.78
CA SER A 94 19.39 6.93 -3.23
C SER A 94 20.48 6.95 -2.14
N GLN A 95 20.18 7.35 -0.90
CA GLN A 95 21.09 7.31 0.26
C GLN A 95 20.33 7.21 1.59
N CYS A 96 19.26 6.40 1.65
CA CYS A 96 18.41 6.35 2.83
C CYS A 96 18.92 5.38 3.90
N LYS A 97 18.81 5.69 5.21
CA LYS A 97 19.12 4.65 6.22
C LYS A 97 18.08 3.53 6.20
N LYS A 98 16.81 3.88 6.02
CA LYS A 98 15.70 2.93 5.87
C LYS A 98 14.76 3.40 4.78
N CYS A 99 14.41 2.51 3.87
CA CYS A 99 13.35 2.68 2.88
C CYS A 99 12.37 1.53 3.08
N LEU A 100 11.13 1.84 3.44
CA LEU A 100 10.09 0.89 3.78
C LEU A 100 8.87 1.13 2.90
N TYR A 101 8.44 0.10 2.21
CA TYR A 101 7.21 0.10 1.43
C TYR A 101 6.26 -0.94 1.98
N HIS A 102 5.04 -0.50 2.26
CA HIS A 102 3.95 -1.38 2.61
C HIS A 102 2.70 -1.07 1.79
N CYS A 103 2.20 -2.05 1.05
CA CYS A 103 0.98 -1.92 0.30
C CYS A 103 0.00 -3.03 0.62
N ASN A 104 -1.26 -2.66 0.79
CA ASN A 104 -2.35 -3.55 1.07
C ASN A 104 -3.41 -3.31 -0.01
N CYS A 105 -3.64 -4.31 -0.86
CA CYS A 105 -4.52 -4.19 -2.02
C CYS A 105 -5.54 -5.33 -1.98
N ASN A 106 -6.68 -5.05 -1.36
CA ASN A 106 -7.64 -6.09 -1.02
C ASN A 106 -8.97 -5.84 -1.72
N SER A 107 -9.46 -6.87 -2.38
CA SER A 107 -10.85 -6.97 -2.77
C SER A 107 -11.52 -8.02 -1.90
N THR A 108 -12.62 -7.64 -1.26
CA THR A 108 -13.45 -8.55 -0.47
C THR A 108 -14.54 -9.22 -1.30
N ASP A 109 -14.42 -9.14 -2.63
CA ASP A 109 -15.58 -9.20 -3.51
C ASP A 109 -15.70 -10.50 -4.27
N VAL A 110 -16.96 -10.83 -4.57
CA VAL A 110 -17.30 -11.84 -5.55
C VAL A 110 -16.73 -11.40 -6.90
N CYS A 111 -15.85 -12.21 -7.48
CA CYS A 111 -15.14 -11.93 -8.73
C CYS A 111 -14.20 -10.70 -8.67
N GLY A 112 -13.66 -10.39 -7.49
CA GLY A 112 -12.74 -9.27 -7.30
C GLY A 112 -11.34 -9.50 -7.88
N HIS A 113 -10.69 -8.43 -8.35
CA HIS A 113 -9.33 -8.49 -8.88
C HIS A 113 -8.41 -7.49 -8.17
N SER A 114 -7.52 -7.98 -7.30
CA SER A 114 -6.50 -7.15 -6.68
C SER A 114 -5.17 -7.19 -7.43
N LYS A 115 -4.58 -6.02 -7.65
CA LYS A 115 -3.30 -5.90 -8.36
C LYS A 115 -2.36 -4.91 -7.70
N CYS A 116 -1.16 -5.36 -7.39
CA CYS A 116 -0.04 -4.51 -7.00
C CYS A 116 1.12 -4.65 -7.97
N MET A 117 1.61 -3.52 -8.46
CA MET A 117 2.86 -3.44 -9.20
C MET A 117 3.73 -2.34 -8.61
N THR A 118 4.94 -2.71 -8.20
CA THR A 118 5.88 -1.76 -7.62
C THR A 118 7.25 -1.88 -8.25
N ASN A 119 7.86 -0.74 -8.55
CA ASN A 119 9.26 -0.63 -8.90
C ASN A 119 9.99 0.08 -7.76
N ILE A 120 11.08 -0.52 -7.29
CA ILE A 120 11.90 0.03 -6.21
C ILE A 120 13.32 0.10 -6.72
N ASP A 121 13.89 1.30 -6.65
CA ASP A 121 15.29 1.56 -6.87
C ASP A 121 15.88 2.16 -5.60
N CYS A 122 16.62 1.36 -4.86
CA CYS A 122 17.38 1.81 -3.72
C CYS A 122 18.87 1.70 -4.01
N SER A 123 19.57 2.82 -3.99
CA SER A 123 21.03 2.82 -3.92
C SER A 123 21.48 3.18 -2.51
N GLN A 124 22.56 2.56 -2.04
CA GLN A 124 23.25 2.90 -0.78
C GLN A 124 22.35 2.90 0.47
N CYS A 125 21.21 2.20 0.43
CA CYS A 125 20.30 2.15 1.56
C CYS A 125 20.76 1.12 2.59
N LYS A 126 20.75 1.45 3.90
CA LYS A 126 21.11 0.39 4.87
C LYS A 126 20.06 -0.71 4.92
N ASN A 127 18.78 -0.36 4.91
CA ASN A 127 17.69 -1.33 4.87
C ASN A 127 16.62 -0.87 3.87
N CYS A 128 16.33 -1.72 2.88
CA CYS A 128 15.21 -1.57 1.96
C CYS A 128 14.26 -2.74 2.19
N HIS A 129 13.02 -2.48 2.62
CA HIS A 129 12.01 -3.53 2.75
C HIS A 129 10.79 -3.18 1.94
N TYR A 130 10.35 -4.16 1.17
CA TYR A 130 9.11 -4.14 0.42
C TYR A 130 8.18 -5.20 0.97
N HIS A 131 6.96 -4.79 1.31
CA HIS A 131 5.88 -5.65 1.70
C HIS A 131 4.64 -5.32 0.91
N CYS A 132 3.99 -6.33 0.35
CA CYS A 132 2.71 -6.16 -0.29
C CYS A 132 1.79 -7.34 -0.04
N ASP A 133 0.59 -7.06 0.45
CA ASP A 133 -0.51 -8.01 0.57
C ASP A 133 -1.54 -7.74 -0.52
N CYS A 134 -1.89 -8.76 -1.29
CA CYS A 134 -2.96 -8.74 -2.28
C CYS A 134 -3.95 -9.86 -1.97
N VAL A 135 -5.18 -9.50 -1.62
CA VAL A 135 -6.21 -10.50 -1.29
C VAL A 135 -7.41 -10.35 -2.23
N SER A 136 -7.98 -11.47 -2.68
CA SER A 136 -9.23 -11.54 -3.46
C SER A 136 -10.11 -12.72 -2.98
N VAL A 137 -11.43 -12.68 -3.18
CA VAL A 137 -12.37 -13.75 -2.76
C VAL A 137 -12.83 -14.61 -3.95
N GLU A 138 -12.93 -15.93 -3.74
CA GLU A 138 -12.71 -17.02 -4.73
C GLU A 138 -13.86 -17.46 -5.66
N ILE A 139 -14.91 -16.67 -5.93
CA ILE A 139 -15.88 -17.13 -6.96
C ILE A 139 -15.26 -17.05 -8.38
N CYS A 140 -14.55 -15.96 -8.70
CA CYS A 140 -13.68 -15.82 -9.90
C CYS A 140 -12.47 -14.88 -9.65
N GLY A 141 -12.10 -14.63 -8.39
CA GLY A 141 -11.15 -13.57 -8.05
C GLY A 141 -9.70 -13.86 -8.48
N ARG A 142 -8.92 -12.80 -8.73
CA ARG A 142 -7.47 -12.93 -9.02
C ARG A 142 -6.67 -11.87 -8.28
N SER A 143 -5.68 -12.30 -7.51
CA SER A 143 -4.69 -11.44 -6.87
C SER A 143 -3.35 -11.52 -7.60
N LYS A 144 -2.75 -10.37 -7.94
CA LYS A 144 -1.41 -10.29 -8.55
C LYS A 144 -0.52 -9.29 -7.79
N CYS A 145 0.66 -9.72 -7.38
CA CYS A 145 1.71 -8.86 -6.84
C CYS A 145 2.98 -9.04 -7.65
N LYS A 146 3.48 -7.94 -8.22
CA LYS A 146 4.80 -7.88 -8.86
C LYS A 146 5.60 -6.75 -8.25
N ALA A 147 6.82 -7.07 -7.81
CA ALA A 147 7.79 -6.07 -7.38
C ALA A 147 9.10 -6.25 -8.14
N ASN A 148 9.55 -5.22 -8.84
CA ASN A 148 10.89 -5.15 -9.40
C ASN A 148 11.75 -4.37 -8.41
N VAL A 149 12.78 -4.99 -7.86
CA VAL A 149 13.61 -4.39 -6.81
C VAL A 149 15.04 -4.33 -7.28
N GLY A 150 15.51 -3.12 -7.58
CA GLY A 150 16.92 -2.78 -7.73
C GLY A 150 17.46 -2.29 -6.40
N CYS A 151 18.40 -3.02 -5.82
CA CYS A 151 19.07 -2.65 -4.58
C CYS A 151 20.58 -2.68 -4.81
N SER A 152 21.19 -1.53 -5.11
CA SER A 152 22.64 -1.43 -5.26
C SER A 152 23.26 -0.95 -3.95
N GLN A 153 24.28 -1.66 -3.46
CA GLN A 153 25.01 -1.28 -2.23
C GLN A 153 24.11 -1.19 -0.97
N CYS A 154 22.98 -1.89 -0.97
CA CYS A 154 22.12 -2.01 0.19
C CYS A 154 22.65 -3.09 1.15
N LYS A 155 22.65 -2.84 2.47
CA LYS A 155 23.05 -3.88 3.43
C LYS A 155 22.01 -4.98 3.55
N ASN A 156 20.74 -4.59 3.68
CA ASN A 156 19.60 -5.51 3.69
C ASN A 156 18.58 -5.05 2.66
N CYS A 157 18.18 -5.96 1.77
CA CYS A 157 17.11 -5.73 0.83
C CYS A 157 16.13 -6.91 0.89
N LEU A 158 14.92 -6.66 1.41
CA LEU A 158 13.89 -7.67 1.60
C LEU A 158 12.68 -7.34 0.73
N LYS A 159 12.12 -8.37 0.11
CA LYS A 159 10.92 -8.30 -0.71
C LYS A 159 9.96 -9.39 -0.28
N HIS A 160 8.75 -8.99 0.08
CA HIS A 160 7.64 -9.89 0.38
C HIS A 160 6.41 -9.49 -0.45
N CYS A 161 5.90 -10.43 -1.23
CA CYS A 161 4.64 -10.33 -1.96
C CYS A 161 3.77 -11.50 -1.50
N ASN A 162 2.66 -11.20 -0.84
CA ASN A 162 1.67 -12.17 -0.40
C ASN A 162 0.42 -12.01 -1.28
N CYS A 163 0.06 -13.05 -2.03
CA CYS A 163 -1.10 -13.06 -2.91
C CYS A 163 -2.00 -14.23 -2.55
N ASN A 164 -3.11 -13.94 -1.88
CA ASN A 164 -4.03 -14.97 -1.44
C ASN A 164 -5.39 -14.79 -2.10
N VAL A 165 -5.93 -15.89 -2.62
CA VAL A 165 -7.34 -15.97 -2.96
C VAL A 165 -8.02 -16.77 -1.85
N ILE A 166 -9.05 -16.21 -1.22
CA ILE A 166 -9.72 -16.83 -0.05
C ILE A 166 -11.00 -17.53 -0.51
N ASN A 167 -11.01 -18.87 -0.42
CA ASN A 167 -12.20 -19.69 -0.65
C ASN A 167 -13.28 -19.40 0.39
N GLY A 168 -14.49 -19.11 -0.08
CA GLY A 168 -15.64 -18.68 0.74
C GLY A 168 -16.05 -19.65 1.86
N LYS A 169 -15.49 -20.87 1.89
CA LYS A 169 -15.69 -21.84 2.98
C LYS A 169 -14.88 -21.53 4.25
N ASN A 170 -13.80 -20.73 4.18
CA ASN A 170 -12.93 -20.42 5.32
C ASN A 170 -13.13 -19.02 5.95
N SER A 171 -13.93 -18.14 5.33
CA SER A 171 -14.07 -16.73 5.74
C SER A 171 -14.72 -16.52 7.12
N LYS A 172 -15.47 -17.50 7.64
CA LYS A 172 -16.09 -17.42 8.99
C LYS A 172 -15.09 -17.48 10.14
N ASN A 173 -13.87 -17.99 9.91
CA ASN A 173 -12.85 -18.14 10.96
C ASN A 173 -11.93 -16.92 11.09
N HIS A 174 -11.67 -16.18 10.00
CA HIS A 174 -10.80 -15.00 10.04
C HIS A 174 -11.49 -13.75 10.60
N ALA A 175 -12.80 -13.56 10.37
CA ALA A 175 -13.57 -12.47 10.97
C ALA A 175 -13.61 -12.58 12.51
N LYS A 176 -13.84 -13.80 13.03
CA LYS A 176 -13.85 -14.08 14.48
C LYS A 176 -12.50 -13.82 15.16
N ASN A 177 -11.38 -13.99 14.45
CA ASN A 177 -10.06 -13.71 15.02
C ASN A 177 -9.71 -12.22 15.05
N ARG A 178 -10.28 -11.40 14.15
CA ARG A 178 -10.10 -9.94 14.17
C ARG A 178 -10.92 -9.29 15.29
N GLU A 179 -12.14 -9.78 15.54
CA GLU A 179 -12.97 -9.34 16.67
C GLU A 179 -12.39 -9.77 18.04
N LYS A 180 -11.84 -10.98 18.16
CA LYS A 180 -11.18 -11.43 19.40
C LYS A 180 -9.93 -10.62 19.77
N ARG A 181 -9.22 -10.04 18.80
CA ARG A 181 -8.07 -9.14 19.05
C ARG A 181 -8.51 -7.70 19.33
N GLY A 182 -9.65 -7.25 18.82
CA GLY A 182 -10.24 -5.94 19.15
C GLY A 182 -10.81 -5.87 20.57
N SER A 183 -11.35 -6.97 21.09
CA SER A 183 -11.95 -7.01 22.42
C SER A 183 -10.95 -7.17 23.58
N LYS A 184 -9.70 -7.57 23.33
CA LYS A 184 -8.67 -7.69 24.39
C LYS A 184 -8.00 -6.36 24.79
N ASN A 185 -8.22 -5.27 24.05
CA ASN A 185 -7.62 -3.96 24.35
C ASN A 185 -8.58 -2.93 24.96
N ARG A 186 -9.80 -3.33 25.36
CA ARG A 186 -10.78 -2.44 26.03
C ARG A 186 -10.95 -2.66 27.53
N GLY A 187 -10.05 -3.41 28.17
CA GLY A 187 -10.07 -3.63 29.61
C GLY A 187 -8.79 -3.15 30.29
N LYS A 188 -8.55 -1.84 30.30
CA LYS A 188 -7.67 -1.15 31.27
C LYS A 188 -7.79 0.36 31.09
N ARG A 189 -8.82 0.94 31.68
CA ARG A 189 -8.83 2.32 32.14
C ARG A 189 -9.62 2.37 33.44
N ASN A 190 -8.87 2.69 34.50
CA ASN A 190 -9.19 3.02 35.88
C ASN A 190 -10.02 2.02 36.67
#